data_AF-A0A645HIS5-F1
#
_entry.id   AF-A0A645HIS5-F1
#
_cell.length_a   1.000
_cell.length_b   1.000
_cell.length_c   1.000
_cell.angle_alpha   90.00
_cell.angle_beta   90.00
_cell.angle_gamma   90.00
#
_symmetry.space_group_name_H-M   'P 1'
#
loop_
_entity.id
_entity.type
_entity.pdbx_description
1 polymer ?
#
loop_
_entity_poly.entity_id
_entity_poly.type
_entity_poly.pdbx_seq_one_letter_code
_entity_poly.pdbx_strand_id
1 'polypeptide(L)'
;MLDLHSMHEPCAPLSLTGVQPRNLALAKQMGAPEHIVIDAGHKDGTRMRDYGRLGLPDVQAGDSRSLLIECGFHGDPQSRAVAQDQCVRFLEAARVVSRATLDRQLPGWRQPAAPHQWALEVTGPVVARSARFTFTEPFTGLEVIAKTGTVIGDNDGEPVVTPYDDCVLVMPSTRQAREGVTVVRWARRRLL
;
A
#
# COMPACT_ATOMS: atom_id res chain seq x y z
N MET A 1 11.48 -2.58 10.92
CA MET A 1 10.85 -1.26 11.05
C MET A 1 9.40 -1.39 10.61
N LEU A 2 8.47 -0.88 11.41
CA LEU A 2 7.06 -0.74 11.05
C LEU A 2 6.77 0.76 10.98
N ASP A 3 6.24 1.23 9.86
CA ASP A 3 5.90 2.62 9.61
C ASP A 3 4.38 2.72 9.39
N LEU A 4 3.67 3.31 10.36
CA LEU A 4 2.20 3.33 10.38
C LEU A 4 1.69 4.67 9.88
N HIS A 5 0.84 4.62 8.86
CA HIS A 5 0.20 5.78 8.23
C HIS A 5 -1.31 5.58 8.20
N SER A 6 -2.01 6.69 7.96
CA SER A 6 -3.41 6.71 7.57
C SER A 6 -3.54 7.59 6.34
N MET A 7 -4.45 7.25 5.44
CA MET A 7 -4.65 7.93 4.17
C MET A 7 -5.56 9.15 4.31
N HIS A 8 -5.32 10.16 3.47
CA HIS A 8 -6.20 11.31 3.34
C HIS A 8 -7.50 10.99 2.61
N GLU A 9 -7.45 10.09 1.63
CA GLU A 9 -8.63 9.63 0.90
C GLU A 9 -9.19 8.34 1.53
N PRO A 10 -10.51 8.12 1.44
CA PRO A 10 -11.11 6.82 1.73
C PRO A 10 -10.51 5.72 0.85
N CYS A 11 -9.95 4.69 1.49
CA CYS A 11 -9.41 3.50 0.84
C CYS A 11 -9.30 2.37 1.88
N ALA A 12 -9.43 1.12 1.43
CA ALA A 12 -9.20 -0.03 2.31
C ALA A 12 -7.74 -0.10 2.77
N PRO A 13 -7.46 -0.66 3.97
CA PRO A 13 -6.09 -0.74 4.46
C PRO A 13 -5.19 -1.58 3.54
N LEU A 14 -3.93 -1.16 3.40
CA LEU A 14 -2.95 -1.85 2.55
C LEU A 14 -1.53 -1.77 3.12
N SER A 15 -0.73 -2.76 2.79
CA SER A 15 0.71 -2.77 3.06
C SER A 15 1.47 -2.21 1.87
N LEU A 16 2.62 -1.58 2.11
CA LEU A 16 3.59 -1.28 1.06
C LEU A 16 5.00 -1.74 1.47
N THR A 17 5.63 -2.54 0.61
CA THR A 17 6.83 -3.34 0.97
C THR A 17 8.15 -2.88 0.34
N GLY A 18 8.13 -1.97 -0.65
CA GLY A 18 9.29 -1.79 -1.53
C GLY A 18 9.36 -2.91 -2.58
N VAL A 19 10.52 -3.09 -3.23
CA VAL A 19 10.75 -4.17 -4.23
C VAL A 19 11.48 -5.39 -3.66
N GLN A 20 11.87 -5.32 -2.39
CA GLN A 20 12.74 -6.29 -1.74
C GLN A 20 11.93 -7.53 -1.29
N PRO A 21 12.28 -8.76 -1.74
CA PRO A 21 11.52 -9.97 -1.42
C PRO A 21 11.33 -10.22 0.08
N ARG A 22 12.33 -9.91 0.90
CA ARG A 22 12.25 -10.03 2.37
C ARG A 22 11.09 -9.24 3.00
N ASN A 23 10.70 -8.11 2.42
CA ASN A 23 9.62 -7.27 2.94
C ASN A 23 8.25 -7.82 2.52
N LEU A 24 8.13 -8.36 1.30
CA LEU A 24 6.95 -9.12 0.89
C LEU A 24 6.75 -10.35 1.77
N ALA A 25 7.84 -11.07 2.08
CA ALA A 25 7.77 -12.22 2.99
C ALA A 25 7.28 -11.84 4.39
N LEU A 26 7.72 -10.68 4.91
CA LEU A 26 7.21 -10.15 6.18
C LEU A 26 5.72 -9.83 6.11
N ALA A 27 5.26 -9.13 5.06
CA ALA A 27 3.85 -8.77 4.89
C ALA A 27 2.95 -10.02 4.76
N LYS A 28 3.43 -11.04 4.05
CA LYS A 28 2.77 -12.35 3.96
C LYS A 28 2.71 -13.05 5.33
N GLN A 29 3.81 -13.05 6.08
CA GLN A 29 3.85 -13.62 7.43
C GLN A 29 2.89 -12.89 8.38
N MET A 30 2.78 -11.57 8.28
CA MET A 30 1.86 -10.77 9.09
C MET A 30 0.41 -11.11 8.76
N GLY A 31 0.07 -11.49 7.53
CA GLY A 31 -1.24 -12.08 7.18
C GLY A 31 -2.42 -11.09 7.12
N ALA A 32 -2.15 -9.79 7.27
CA ALA A 32 -3.10 -8.69 7.10
C ALA A 32 -2.30 -7.39 6.89
N PRO A 33 -2.86 -6.37 6.21
CA PRO A 33 -4.12 -6.37 5.46
C PRO A 33 -4.07 -7.24 4.19
N GLU A 34 -5.21 -7.32 3.48
CA GLU A 34 -5.39 -8.14 2.27
C GLU A 34 -4.46 -7.74 1.13
N HIS A 35 -4.26 -6.44 0.90
CA HIS A 35 -3.48 -5.96 -0.24
C HIS A 35 -2.06 -5.56 0.16
N ILE A 36 -1.08 -6.09 -0.58
CA ILE A 36 0.34 -5.80 -0.40
C ILE A 36 0.86 -5.16 -1.69
N VAL A 37 1.06 -3.84 -1.65
CA VAL A 37 1.62 -3.08 -2.76
C VAL A 37 3.15 -3.21 -2.79
N ILE A 38 3.66 -3.66 -3.93
CA ILE A 38 5.08 -3.74 -4.25
C ILE A 38 5.37 -2.54 -5.16
N ASP A 39 6.02 -1.54 -4.59
CA ASP A 39 6.26 -0.24 -5.23
C ASP A 39 7.71 0.18 -5.00
N ALA A 40 8.42 0.47 -6.09
CA ALA A 40 9.80 0.94 -6.08
C ALA A 40 9.96 2.34 -5.45
N GLY A 41 8.85 3.04 -5.21
CA GLY A 41 8.82 4.39 -4.65
C GLY A 41 8.58 5.43 -5.74
N HIS A 42 8.70 6.71 -5.39
CA HIS A 42 8.49 7.82 -6.32
C HIS A 42 9.58 8.88 -6.23
N LYS A 43 9.71 9.67 -7.29
CA LYS A 43 10.69 10.74 -7.40
C LYS A 43 10.48 11.86 -6.37
N ASP A 44 9.25 12.04 -5.89
CA ASP A 44 8.91 13.12 -4.95
C ASP A 44 9.44 12.92 -3.52
N GLY A 45 10.13 11.81 -3.22
CA GLY A 45 10.83 11.63 -1.96
C GLY A 45 11.07 10.18 -1.56
N THR A 46 12.16 9.97 -0.82
CA THR A 46 12.49 8.67 -0.22
C THR A 46 11.63 8.45 1.01
N ARG A 47 10.93 7.32 1.08
CA ARG A 47 10.12 6.94 2.26
C ARG A 47 11.03 6.36 3.34
N MET A 48 10.60 6.39 4.61
CA MET A 48 11.40 5.88 5.74
C MET A 48 11.88 4.43 5.50
N ARG A 49 11.00 3.59 4.93
CA ARG A 49 11.30 2.20 4.58
C ARG A 49 12.37 2.00 3.52
N ASP A 50 12.70 3.03 2.74
CA ASP A 50 13.64 2.96 1.62
C ASP A 50 15.03 3.52 2.03
N TYR A 51 15.19 4.02 3.27
CA TYR A 51 16.44 4.62 3.74
C TYR A 51 17.47 3.60 4.25
N GLY A 52 18.75 3.87 3.95
CA GLY A 52 19.88 3.10 4.45
C GLY A 52 19.76 1.61 4.15
N ARG A 53 20.04 0.76 5.14
CA ARG A 53 19.93 -0.70 5.02
C ARG A 53 18.53 -1.22 4.66
N LEU A 54 17.48 -0.42 4.88
CA LEU A 54 16.12 -0.83 4.55
C LEU A 54 15.86 -0.80 3.04
N GLY A 55 16.53 0.08 2.29
CA GLY A 55 16.46 0.16 0.83
C GLY A 55 17.48 -0.72 0.09
N LEU A 56 18.49 -1.28 0.77
CA LEU A 56 19.52 -2.11 0.13
C LEU A 56 18.97 -3.45 -0.39
N PRO A 57 19.60 -4.06 -1.40
CA PRO A 57 19.31 -5.44 -1.81
C PRO A 57 19.45 -6.43 -0.65
N ASP A 58 18.71 -7.55 -0.70
CA ASP A 58 18.64 -8.54 0.40
C ASP A 58 20.03 -9.02 0.84
N VAL A 59 20.93 -9.27 -0.10
CA VAL A 59 22.32 -9.72 0.17
C VAL A 59 23.17 -8.72 0.98
N GLN A 60 22.77 -7.45 1.03
CA GLN A 60 23.48 -6.36 1.74
C GLN A 60 22.70 -5.83 2.96
N ALA A 61 21.41 -6.14 3.06
CA ALA A 61 20.53 -5.59 4.09
C ALA A 61 20.57 -6.36 5.43
N GLY A 62 21.19 -7.54 5.45
CA GLY A 62 21.15 -8.46 6.59
C GLY A 62 19.70 -8.85 6.92
N ASP A 63 19.37 -8.95 8.20
CA ASP A 63 18.02 -9.31 8.66
C ASP A 63 17.01 -8.15 8.67
N SER A 64 17.39 -7.00 8.11
CA SER A 64 16.59 -5.79 8.13
C SER A 64 15.32 -5.96 7.30
N ARG A 65 14.16 -5.74 7.93
CA ARG A 65 12.86 -5.74 7.26
C ARG A 65 12.14 -4.43 7.53
N SER A 66 11.40 -3.94 6.55
CA SER A 66 10.61 -2.72 6.63
C SER A 66 9.25 -2.93 6.01
N LEU A 67 8.22 -2.42 6.69
CA LEU A 67 6.86 -2.42 6.17
C LEU A 67 6.21 -1.08 6.50
N LEU A 68 5.57 -0.48 5.50
CA LEU A 68 4.68 0.67 5.68
C LEU A 68 3.25 0.17 5.60
N ILE A 69 2.40 0.54 6.57
CA ILE A 69 0.97 0.24 6.55
C ILE A 69 0.20 1.53 6.35
N GLU A 70 -0.61 1.57 5.30
CA GLU A 70 -1.71 2.52 5.19
C GLU A 70 -2.92 1.92 5.89
N CYS A 71 -3.24 2.41 7.09
CA CYS A 71 -4.23 1.80 7.98
C CYS A 71 -5.69 2.06 7.55
N GLY A 72 -5.92 2.70 6.41
CA GLY A 72 -7.22 3.21 5.98
C GLY A 72 -7.32 4.73 6.12
N PHE A 73 -8.54 5.26 5.99
CA PHE A 73 -8.81 6.69 6.07
C PHE A 73 -8.56 7.27 7.46
N HIS A 74 -7.91 8.44 7.53
CA HIS A 74 -7.60 9.12 8.80
C HIS A 74 -8.84 9.43 9.65
N GLY A 75 -9.98 9.73 9.01
CA GLY A 75 -11.23 10.03 9.72
C GLY A 75 -11.99 8.79 10.20
N ASP A 76 -11.54 7.58 9.86
CA ASP A 76 -12.22 6.34 10.24
C ASP A 76 -11.59 5.73 11.51
N PRO A 77 -12.36 5.52 12.60
CA PRO A 77 -11.89 4.82 13.80
C PRO A 77 -11.33 3.41 13.53
N GLN A 78 -11.72 2.77 12.43
CA GLN A 78 -11.17 1.48 11.99
C GLN A 78 -9.66 1.55 11.73
N SER A 79 -9.12 2.71 11.33
CA SER A 79 -7.69 2.90 11.12
C SER A 79 -6.87 2.64 12.39
N ARG A 80 -7.40 2.97 13.56
CA ARG A 80 -6.79 2.64 14.86
C ARG A 80 -6.77 1.13 15.08
N ALA A 81 -7.86 0.43 14.78
CA ALA A 81 -7.93 -1.03 14.96
C ALA A 81 -6.93 -1.75 14.05
N VAL A 82 -6.76 -1.28 12.81
CA VAL A 82 -5.73 -1.78 11.89
C VAL A 82 -4.34 -1.49 12.45
N ALA A 83 -4.04 -0.26 12.87
CA ALA A 83 -2.74 0.06 13.45
C ALA A 83 -2.39 -0.83 14.66
N GLN A 84 -3.35 -1.10 15.54
CA GLN A 84 -3.20 -2.00 16.69
C GLN A 84 -2.90 -3.44 16.26
N ASP A 85 -3.66 -3.97 15.29
CA ASP A 85 -3.46 -5.30 14.72
C ASP A 85 -2.06 -5.47 14.12
N GLN A 86 -1.61 -4.47 13.37
CA GLN A 86 -0.32 -4.48 12.71
C GLN A 86 0.84 -4.40 13.71
N CYS A 87 0.69 -3.64 14.80
CA CYS A 87 1.64 -3.64 15.91
C CYS A 87 1.84 -5.03 16.52
N VAL A 88 0.75 -5.72 16.88
CA VAL A 88 0.87 -7.04 17.54
C VAL A 88 1.40 -8.11 16.58
N ARG A 89 1.01 -8.06 15.29
CA ARG A 89 1.55 -8.95 14.25
C ARG A 89 3.03 -8.72 14.04
N PHE A 90 3.47 -7.46 13.98
CA PHE A 90 4.87 -7.12 13.79
C PHE A 90 5.74 -7.51 14.98
N LEU A 91 5.28 -7.27 16.22
CA LEU A 91 6.00 -7.67 17.44
C LEU A 91 6.20 -9.20 17.53
N GLU A 92 5.17 -9.96 17.17
CA GLU A 92 5.25 -11.42 17.07
C GLU A 92 6.22 -11.85 15.95
N ALA A 93 6.09 -11.28 14.75
CA ALA A 93 6.95 -11.60 13.61
C ALA A 93 8.43 -11.27 13.86
N ALA A 94 8.69 -10.18 14.57
CA ALA A 94 10.02 -9.77 15.00
C ALA A 94 10.57 -10.61 16.17
N ARG A 95 9.76 -11.52 16.75
CA ARG A 95 10.09 -12.38 17.89
C ARG A 95 10.51 -11.61 19.14
N VAL A 96 10.07 -10.36 19.27
CA VAL A 96 10.35 -9.51 20.43
C VAL A 96 9.45 -9.88 21.60
N VAL A 97 8.19 -10.24 21.30
CA VAL A 97 7.19 -10.63 22.29
C VAL A 97 6.50 -11.90 21.82
N SER A 98 6.29 -12.85 22.73
CA SER A 98 5.56 -14.08 22.42
C SER A 98 4.08 -13.80 22.21
N ARG A 99 3.44 -14.61 21.36
CA ARG A 99 2.00 -14.53 21.08
C ARG A 99 1.15 -14.55 22.35
N ALA A 100 1.44 -15.49 23.26
CA ALA A 100 0.72 -15.61 24.53
C ALA A 100 0.82 -14.36 25.41
N THR A 101 1.94 -13.64 25.37
CA THR A 101 2.08 -12.38 26.11
C THR A 101 1.31 -11.25 25.43
N LEU A 102 1.35 -11.16 24.09
CA LEU A 102 0.56 -10.18 23.34
C LEU A 102 -0.94 -10.36 23.58
N ASP A 103 -1.45 -11.60 23.48
CA ASP A 103 -2.87 -11.89 23.68
C ASP A 103 -3.33 -11.56 25.11
N ARG A 104 -2.46 -11.75 26.11
CA ARG A 104 -2.74 -11.41 27.52
C ARG A 104 -2.68 -9.91 27.80
N GLN A 105 -1.68 -9.21 27.26
CA GLN A 105 -1.42 -7.80 27.59
C GLN A 105 -2.16 -6.80 26.69
N LEU A 106 -2.48 -7.19 25.45
CA LEU A 106 -3.13 -6.37 24.44
C LEU A 106 -4.39 -7.08 23.90
N PRO A 107 -5.34 -7.46 24.78
CA PRO A 107 -6.53 -8.20 24.36
C PRO A 107 -7.34 -7.38 23.34
N GLY A 108 -7.83 -8.06 22.30
CA GLY A 108 -8.65 -7.45 21.24
C GLY A 108 -7.89 -6.63 20.20
N TRP A 109 -6.57 -6.45 20.33
CA TRP A 109 -5.79 -5.74 19.30
C TRP A 109 -5.64 -6.56 18.03
N ARG A 110 -5.42 -7.87 18.17
CA ARG A 110 -5.32 -8.77 17.03
C ARG A 110 -6.70 -8.99 16.41
N GLN A 111 -6.81 -8.68 15.13
CA GLN A 111 -7.97 -8.96 14.30
C GLN A 111 -7.79 -10.31 13.58
N PRO A 112 -8.86 -10.87 12.98
CA PRO A 112 -8.73 -12.02 12.07
C PRO A 112 -7.71 -11.74 10.94
N ALA A 113 -7.03 -12.78 10.45
CA ALA A 113 -6.21 -12.65 9.25
C ALA A 113 -7.08 -12.33 8.04
N ALA A 114 -6.49 -11.68 7.02
CA ALA A 114 -7.18 -11.49 5.75
C ALA A 114 -7.48 -12.87 5.13
N PRO A 115 -8.69 -13.10 4.61
CA PRO A 115 -9.06 -14.39 4.02
C PRO A 115 -8.21 -14.74 2.80
N HIS A 116 -7.75 -13.70 2.09
CA HIS A 116 -6.82 -13.78 0.97
C HIS A 116 -5.77 -12.70 1.13
N GLN A 117 -4.59 -12.90 0.53
CA GLN A 117 -3.62 -11.83 0.36
C GLN A 117 -3.24 -11.71 -1.11
N TRP A 118 -3.22 -10.48 -1.61
CA TRP A 118 -2.86 -10.15 -2.98
C TRP A 118 -1.57 -9.33 -2.98
N ALA A 119 -0.57 -9.79 -3.73
CA ALA A 119 0.56 -8.95 -4.11
C ALA A 119 0.14 -8.08 -5.30
N LEU A 120 0.33 -6.77 -5.17
CA LEU A 120 0.04 -5.77 -6.19
C LEU A 120 1.36 -5.19 -6.70
N GLU A 121 1.86 -5.70 -7.83
CA GLU A 121 3.05 -5.17 -8.49
C GLU A 121 2.73 -3.88 -9.23
N VAL A 122 3.25 -2.74 -8.75
CA VAL A 122 3.10 -1.45 -9.44
C VAL A 122 3.81 -1.49 -10.79
N THR A 123 3.08 -1.14 -11.85
CA THR A 123 3.61 -1.13 -13.22
C THR A 123 3.90 0.28 -13.74
N GLY A 124 3.28 1.30 -13.16
CA GLY A 124 3.59 2.70 -13.50
C GLY A 124 2.65 3.71 -12.85
N PRO A 125 3.04 4.99 -12.83
CA PRO A 125 2.21 6.08 -12.35
C PRO A 125 1.36 6.71 -13.47
N VAL A 126 0.26 7.36 -13.09
CA VAL A 126 -0.35 8.46 -13.83
C VAL A 126 0.09 9.75 -13.16
N VAL A 127 0.72 10.64 -13.92
CA VAL A 127 1.24 11.91 -13.43
C VAL A 127 0.38 13.05 -13.96
N ALA A 128 -0.15 13.87 -13.06
CA ALA A 128 -0.95 15.03 -13.43
C ALA A 128 -0.09 16.04 -14.21
N ARG A 129 -0.66 16.59 -15.29
CA ARG A 129 -0.11 17.71 -16.05
C ARG A 129 -0.46 19.05 -15.41
N SER A 130 -1.57 19.11 -14.66
CA SER A 130 -1.96 20.29 -13.90
C SER A 130 -2.91 19.93 -12.76
N ALA A 131 -3.35 20.94 -12.00
CA ALA A 131 -4.38 20.80 -10.97
C ALA A 131 -5.79 20.50 -11.53
N ARG A 132 -5.97 20.49 -12.85
CA ARG A 132 -7.27 20.20 -13.50
C ARG A 132 -7.54 18.72 -13.73
N PHE A 133 -6.64 17.83 -13.32
CA PHE A 133 -6.86 16.39 -13.44
C PHE A 133 -8.19 16.00 -12.79
N THR A 134 -9.00 15.20 -13.48
CA THR A 134 -10.25 14.65 -12.94
C THR A 134 -10.35 13.15 -13.16
N PHE A 135 -10.89 12.44 -12.18
CA PHE A 135 -11.33 11.05 -12.38
C PHE A 135 -12.77 11.04 -12.93
N THR A 136 -13.08 10.05 -13.75
CA THR A 136 -14.43 9.82 -14.30
C THR A 136 -15.41 9.27 -13.26
N GLU A 137 -14.89 8.60 -12.23
CA GLU A 137 -15.64 8.00 -11.14
C GLU A 137 -14.95 8.32 -9.80
N PRO A 138 -15.65 8.22 -8.66
CA PRO A 138 -15.07 8.45 -7.34
C PRO A 138 -14.24 7.24 -6.88
N PHE A 139 -13.16 6.95 -7.60
CA PHE A 139 -12.25 5.86 -7.26
C PHE A 139 -11.63 6.08 -5.86
N THR A 140 -11.70 5.03 -5.05
CA THR A 140 -11.18 4.94 -3.69
C THR A 140 -9.86 4.18 -3.62
N GLY A 141 -9.55 3.39 -4.65
CA GLY A 141 -8.37 2.55 -4.72
C GLY A 141 -8.71 1.08 -4.56
N LEU A 142 -7.82 0.24 -5.10
CA LEU A 142 -7.88 -1.22 -5.16
C LEU A 142 -8.99 -1.77 -6.08
N GLU A 143 -9.72 -0.89 -6.79
CA GLU A 143 -10.61 -1.31 -7.87
C GLU A 143 -9.82 -2.03 -8.96
N VAL A 144 -10.42 -3.10 -9.50
CA VAL A 144 -9.86 -3.87 -10.62
C VAL A 144 -10.66 -3.50 -11.87
N ILE A 145 -10.04 -2.75 -12.77
CA ILE A 145 -10.63 -2.36 -14.03
C ILE A 145 -10.40 -3.47 -15.04
N ALA A 146 -11.48 -4.18 -15.39
CA ALA A 146 -11.41 -5.42 -16.14
C ALA A 146 -10.82 -5.28 -17.54
N LYS A 147 -11.10 -4.18 -18.25
CA LYS A 147 -10.73 -4.00 -19.66
C LYS A 147 -9.63 -2.97 -19.83
N THR A 148 -8.68 -3.26 -20.71
CA THR A 148 -7.72 -2.30 -21.24
C THR A 148 -8.44 -1.22 -22.06
N GLY A 149 -7.89 -0.01 -22.07
CA GLY A 149 -8.47 1.11 -22.81
C GLY A 149 -9.67 1.76 -22.10
N THR A 150 -10.08 1.28 -20.92
CA THR A 150 -11.10 1.94 -20.12
C THR A 150 -10.60 3.30 -19.66
N VAL A 151 -11.32 4.37 -20.00
CA VAL A 151 -11.03 5.73 -19.56
C VAL A 151 -11.37 5.84 -18.08
N ILE A 152 -10.40 6.26 -17.26
CA ILE A 152 -10.57 6.48 -15.82
C ILE A 152 -10.52 7.97 -15.45
N GLY A 153 -10.05 8.84 -16.33
CA GLY A 153 -9.86 10.26 -16.02
C GLY A 153 -9.45 11.10 -17.22
N ASP A 154 -9.39 12.40 -16.99
CA ASP A 154 -8.91 13.41 -17.92
C ASP A 154 -7.67 14.10 -17.33
N ASN A 155 -6.63 14.22 -18.14
CA ASN A 155 -5.39 14.89 -17.79
C ASN A 155 -5.07 16.00 -18.79
N ASP A 156 -5.80 17.12 -18.66
CA ASP A 156 -5.71 18.29 -19.57
C ASP A 156 -6.19 17.99 -20.99
N GLY A 157 -7.36 17.34 -21.11
CA GLY A 157 -7.97 16.97 -22.38
C GLY A 157 -7.43 15.68 -22.98
N GLU A 158 -6.44 15.05 -22.34
CA GLU A 158 -5.92 13.73 -22.70
C GLU A 158 -6.59 12.65 -21.83
N PRO A 159 -7.35 11.71 -22.43
CA PRO A 159 -7.95 10.61 -21.69
C PRO A 159 -6.89 9.71 -21.05
N VAL A 160 -7.03 9.45 -19.76
CA VAL A 160 -6.22 8.46 -19.04
C VAL A 160 -6.90 7.11 -19.14
N VAL A 161 -6.24 6.16 -19.79
CA VAL A 161 -6.79 4.83 -20.05
C VAL A 161 -6.00 3.73 -19.35
N THR A 162 -6.69 2.66 -18.95
CA THR A 162 -6.04 1.49 -18.36
C THR A 162 -5.10 0.81 -19.36
N PRO A 163 -3.84 0.56 -18.98
CA PRO A 163 -2.82 0.04 -19.91
C PRO A 163 -2.97 -1.46 -20.22
N TYR A 164 -3.81 -2.18 -19.49
CA TYR A 164 -4.04 -3.63 -19.65
C TYR A 164 -5.34 -4.07 -18.94
N ASP A 165 -5.79 -5.28 -19.24
CA ASP A 165 -6.91 -5.94 -18.55
C ASP A 165 -6.60 -6.24 -17.09
N ASP A 166 -7.63 -6.28 -16.25
CA ASP A 166 -7.53 -6.49 -14.79
C ASP A 166 -6.54 -5.53 -14.11
N CYS A 167 -6.56 -4.26 -14.51
CA CYS A 167 -5.69 -3.23 -13.97
C CYS A 167 -6.17 -2.75 -12.60
N VAL A 168 -5.31 -2.82 -11.58
CA VAL A 168 -5.64 -2.32 -10.24
C VAL A 168 -5.25 -0.85 -10.12
N LEU A 169 -6.17 -0.02 -9.63
CA LEU A 169 -5.89 1.36 -9.26
C LEU A 169 -5.30 1.40 -7.85
N VAL A 170 -4.14 2.02 -7.65
CA VAL A 170 -3.51 2.10 -6.33
C VAL A 170 -3.43 3.55 -5.89
N MET A 171 -4.07 3.84 -4.75
CA MET A 171 -4.09 5.13 -4.06
C MET A 171 -4.43 6.32 -4.98
N PRO A 172 -5.59 6.31 -5.66
CA PRO A 172 -6.04 7.46 -6.44
C PRO A 172 -6.27 8.68 -5.53
N SER A 173 -5.76 9.85 -5.91
CA SER A 173 -6.04 11.11 -5.22
C SER A 173 -5.78 12.32 -6.11
N THR A 174 -6.70 13.29 -6.09
CA THR A 174 -6.52 14.62 -6.70
C THR A 174 -6.27 15.71 -5.67
N ARG A 175 -6.25 15.39 -4.37
CA ARG A 175 -6.11 16.37 -3.27
C ARG A 175 -4.89 17.28 -3.42
N GLN A 176 -3.79 16.75 -3.93
CA GLN A 176 -2.53 17.47 -4.16
C GLN A 176 -2.17 17.56 -5.65
N ALA A 177 -3.16 17.37 -6.54
CA ALA A 177 -2.92 17.38 -7.97
C ALA A 177 -2.28 18.71 -8.42
N ARG A 178 -1.13 18.58 -9.05
CA ARG A 178 -0.38 19.63 -9.74
C ARG A 178 0.56 18.97 -10.73
N GLU A 179 1.15 19.75 -11.62
CA GLU A 179 2.13 19.25 -12.57
C GLU A 179 3.22 18.41 -11.87
N GLY A 180 3.45 17.21 -12.39
CA GLY A 180 4.48 16.30 -11.89
C GLY A 180 4.06 15.38 -10.74
N VAL A 181 2.89 15.60 -10.12
CA VAL A 181 2.42 14.75 -9.01
C VAL A 181 1.74 13.48 -9.53
N THR A 182 2.11 12.34 -8.95
CA THR A 182 1.41 11.06 -9.20
C THR A 182 0.02 11.10 -8.57
N VAL A 183 -1.02 10.94 -9.38
CA VAL A 183 -2.42 10.95 -8.93
C VAL A 183 -3.02 9.55 -8.78
N VAL A 184 -2.48 8.54 -9.46
CA VAL A 184 -2.83 7.13 -9.27
C VAL A 184 -1.67 6.26 -9.77
N ARG A 185 -1.55 5.04 -9.26
CA ARG A 185 -0.64 4.02 -9.80
C ARG A 185 -1.42 2.86 -10.40
N TRP A 186 -0.90 2.30 -11.46
CA TRP A 186 -1.34 1.04 -12.02
C TRP A 186 -0.64 -0.12 -11.32
N ALA A 187 -1.36 -1.20 -11.06
CA ALA A 187 -0.76 -2.44 -10.59
C ALA A 187 -1.34 -3.67 -11.28
N ARG A 188 -0.55 -4.75 -11.32
CA ARG A 188 -1.03 -6.11 -11.56
C ARG A 188 -1.19 -6.80 -10.22
N ARG A 189 -2.14 -7.73 -10.12
CA ARG A 189 -2.35 -8.51 -8.90
C ARG A 189 -2.06 -9.97 -9.10
N ARG A 190 -1.53 -10.62 -8.07
CA ARG A 190 -1.47 -12.09 -7.95
C ARG A 190 -1.80 -12.53 -6.53
N LEU A 191 -2.44 -13.68 -6.42
CA LEU A 191 -2.76 -14.29 -5.14
C LEU A 191 -1.48 -14.84 -4.49
N LEU A 192 -1.40 -14.79 -3.15
CA LEU A 192 -0.25 -15.23 -2.34
C LEU A 192 -0.47 -16.54 -1.60
#